data_AF-A0A958GDM3-F1
#
_entry.id   AF-A0A958GDM3-F1
#
_cell.length_a   1.000
_cell.length_b   1.000
_cell.length_c   1.000
_cell.angle_alpha   90.00
_cell.angle_beta   90.00
_cell.angle_gamma   90.00
#
_symmetry.space_group_name_H-M   'P 1'
#
loop_
_entity.id
_entity.type
_entity.pdbx_description
1 polymer ?
#
loop_
_entity_poly.entity_id
_entity_poly.type
_entity_poly.pdbx_seq_one_letter_code
_entity_poly.pdbx_strand_id
1 'polypeptide(L)'
;MEDKRSCWTPSNFGRHDSFYKTIGISLLNAEKSMFETGDVSEAHKQFRISSSTVPVEVLESYLEDLLSLNVSDVSLSIHTGKVSLASIEMNILFPFAALLIFLVYSLQERFAFSWNYVLCLIALVAVFLLYAAPRSKTKRRFMFAQILSREISRRRGQGDSDFNSTSSGKSILESIFDWKKGTSQGAARKIHGASRTIFH
;
A
#
# COMPACT_ATOMS: atom_id res chain seq x y z
N MET A 1 23.70 -26.67 6.81
CA MET A 1 23.02 -25.40 6.46
C MET A 1 23.23 -25.20 4.98
N GLU A 2 22.27 -25.64 4.17
CA GLU A 2 22.35 -25.55 2.71
C GLU A 2 21.87 -24.17 2.28
N ASP A 3 22.78 -23.39 1.70
CA ASP A 3 22.53 -22.07 1.11
C ASP A 3 21.68 -22.27 -0.16
N LYS A 4 20.34 -22.22 -0.02
CA LYS A 4 19.37 -22.27 -1.12
C LYS A 4 19.31 -20.95 -1.89
N ARG A 5 20.46 -20.41 -2.30
CA ARG A 5 20.51 -19.41 -3.36
C ARG A 5 20.37 -20.14 -4.68
N SER A 6 19.12 -20.47 -5.01
CA SER A 6 18.74 -20.99 -6.32
C SER A 6 19.26 -20.03 -7.38
N CYS A 7 20.17 -20.55 -8.21
CA CYS A 7 20.67 -19.88 -9.39
C CYS A 7 19.51 -19.34 -10.21
N TRP A 8 19.35 -18.02 -10.22
CA TRP A 8 18.48 -17.31 -11.12
C TRP A 8 19.04 -17.45 -12.54
N THR A 9 18.51 -18.38 -13.32
CA THR A 9 18.88 -18.55 -14.72
C THR A 9 18.27 -17.42 -15.57
N PRO A 10 19.02 -16.82 -16.52
CA PRO A 10 18.57 -15.72 -17.36
C PRO A 10 17.26 -15.97 -18.15
N SER A 11 16.89 -17.23 -18.40
CA SER A 11 15.67 -17.62 -19.10
C SER A 11 14.36 -17.42 -18.31
N ASN A 12 14.43 -17.14 -17.01
CA ASN A 12 13.25 -16.87 -16.18
C ASN A 12 12.84 -15.40 -16.15
N PHE A 13 13.72 -14.46 -16.52
CA PHE A 13 13.42 -13.02 -16.46
C PHE A 13 12.18 -12.63 -17.26
N GLY A 14 12.05 -13.12 -18.51
CA GLY A 14 10.89 -12.79 -19.35
C GLY A 14 9.55 -13.31 -18.81
N ARG A 15 9.56 -14.41 -18.04
CA ARG A 15 8.35 -14.94 -17.41
C ARG A 15 7.95 -14.13 -16.17
N HIS A 16 8.92 -13.71 -15.36
CA HIS A 16 8.68 -12.84 -14.22
C HIS A 16 8.09 -11.49 -14.64
N ASP A 17 8.62 -10.87 -15.70
CA ASP A 17 8.10 -9.60 -16.21
C ASP A 17 6.64 -9.71 -16.69
N SER A 18 6.28 -10.84 -17.31
CA SER A 18 4.91 -11.09 -17.75
C SER A 18 3.93 -11.22 -16.58
N PHE A 19 4.35 -11.85 -15.49
CA PHE A 19 3.53 -11.96 -14.27
C PHE A 19 3.42 -10.62 -13.55
N TYR A 20 4.50 -9.87 -13.40
CA TYR A 20 4.48 -8.53 -12.82
C TYR A 20 3.50 -7.61 -13.55
N LYS A 21 3.53 -7.63 -14.88
CA LYS A 21 2.59 -6.88 -15.71
C LYS A 21 1.15 -7.33 -15.49
N THR A 22 0.92 -8.64 -15.39
CA THR A 22 -0.41 -9.21 -15.14
C THR A 22 -0.96 -8.76 -13.78
N ILE A 23 -0.14 -8.87 -12.72
CA ILE A 23 -0.51 -8.43 -11.36
C ILE A 23 -0.83 -6.94 -11.36
N GLY A 24 0.03 -6.10 -11.95
CA GLY A 24 -0.17 -4.65 -12.02
C GLY A 24 -1.49 -4.29 -12.71
N ILE A 25 -1.77 -4.86 -13.88
CA ILE A 25 -3.03 -4.63 -14.62
C ILE A 25 -4.24 -5.11 -13.81
N SER A 26 -4.16 -6.27 -13.16
CA SER A 26 -5.22 -6.79 -12.32
C SER A 26 -5.54 -5.88 -11.14
N LEU A 27 -4.51 -5.30 -10.50
CA LEU A 27 -4.69 -4.33 -9.41
C LEU A 27 -5.35 -3.04 -9.90
N LEU A 28 -4.95 -2.54 -11.09
CA LEU A 28 -5.59 -1.38 -11.72
C LEU A 28 -7.08 -1.62 -12.02
N ASN A 29 -7.40 -2.81 -12.54
CA ASN A 29 -8.79 -3.17 -12.82
C ASN A 29 -9.62 -3.32 -11.55
N ALA A 30 -9.05 -3.91 -10.49
CA ALA A 30 -9.69 -4.01 -9.19
C ALA A 30 -9.98 -2.62 -8.60
N GLU A 31 -9.01 -1.70 -8.64
CA GLU A 31 -9.22 -0.30 -8.23
C GLU A 31 -10.32 0.38 -9.03
N LYS A 32 -10.33 0.23 -10.36
CA LYS A 32 -11.39 0.78 -11.21
C LYS A 32 -12.77 0.24 -10.80
N SER A 33 -12.87 -1.06 -10.54
CA SER A 33 -14.11 -1.70 -10.07
C SER A 33 -14.56 -1.15 -8.71
N MET A 34 -13.63 -0.91 -7.76
CA MET A 34 -13.94 -0.26 -6.48
C MET A 34 -14.51 1.15 -6.67
N PHE A 35 -13.97 1.92 -7.61
CA PHE A 35 -14.49 3.26 -7.90
C PHE A 35 -15.85 3.25 -8.60
N GLU A 36 -16.12 2.28 -9.47
CA GLU A 36 -17.38 2.20 -10.23
C GLU A 36 -18.53 1.62 -9.39
N THR A 37 -18.25 0.57 -8.60
CA THR A 37 -19.28 -0.18 -7.87
C THR A 37 -19.36 0.19 -6.39
N GLY A 38 -18.30 0.75 -5.81
CA GLY A 38 -18.17 0.95 -4.37
C GLY A 38 -18.01 -0.34 -3.56
N ASP A 39 -18.04 -1.53 -4.20
CA ASP A 39 -17.95 -2.82 -3.53
C ASP A 39 -16.52 -3.38 -3.55
N VAL A 40 -15.91 -3.42 -2.37
CA VAL A 40 -14.56 -3.96 -2.15
C VAL A 40 -14.51 -5.46 -2.42
N SER A 41 -15.61 -6.20 -2.17
CA SER A 41 -15.68 -7.65 -2.35
C SER A 41 -15.55 -8.04 -3.83
N GLU A 42 -16.26 -7.33 -4.71
CA GLU A 42 -16.21 -7.59 -6.15
C GLU A 42 -14.82 -7.28 -6.73
N ALA A 43 -14.16 -6.24 -6.24
CA ALA A 43 -12.78 -5.93 -6.63
C ALA A 43 -11.79 -7.05 -6.24
N HIS A 44 -11.89 -7.59 -5.02
CA HIS A 44 -11.08 -8.75 -4.61
C HIS A 44 -11.37 -9.98 -5.46
N LYS A 45 -12.62 -10.23 -5.80
CA LYS A 45 -13.03 -11.36 -6.64
C LYS A 45 -12.47 -11.25 -8.06
N GLN A 46 -12.53 -10.06 -8.67
CA GLN A 46 -11.92 -9.81 -9.99
C GLN A 46 -10.40 -9.98 -9.96
N PHE A 47 -9.74 -9.46 -8.92
CA PHE A 47 -8.31 -9.66 -8.71
C PHE A 47 -7.96 -11.15 -8.56
N ARG A 48 -8.74 -11.90 -7.79
CA ARG A 48 -8.55 -13.34 -7.58
C ARG A 48 -8.63 -14.13 -8.88
N ILE A 49 -9.63 -13.86 -9.72
CA ILE A 49 -9.80 -14.56 -11.00
C ILE A 49 -8.59 -14.32 -11.90
N SER A 50 -8.19 -13.06 -12.03
CA SER A 50 -7.10 -12.66 -12.91
C SER A 50 -5.70 -13.07 -12.42
N SER A 51 -5.50 -13.16 -11.09
CA SER A 51 -4.22 -13.59 -10.51
C SER A 51 -4.12 -15.12 -10.32
N SER A 52 -5.18 -15.89 -10.57
CA SER A 52 -5.27 -17.32 -10.25
C SER A 52 -4.13 -18.19 -10.82
N THR A 53 -3.57 -17.79 -11.97
CA THR A 53 -2.48 -18.49 -12.66
C THR A 53 -1.08 -18.06 -12.22
N VAL A 54 -0.96 -17.01 -11.40
CA VAL A 54 0.31 -16.48 -10.91
C VAL A 54 0.78 -17.30 -9.71
N PRO A 55 2.03 -17.79 -9.64
CA PRO A 55 2.55 -18.48 -8.46
C PRO A 55 2.55 -17.58 -7.21
N VAL A 56 2.36 -18.16 -6.02
CA VAL A 56 2.26 -17.37 -4.77
C VAL A 56 3.57 -16.65 -4.43
N GLU A 57 4.71 -17.24 -4.78
CA GLU A 57 6.05 -16.69 -4.58
C GLU A 57 6.26 -15.40 -5.37
N VAL A 58 5.65 -15.31 -6.56
CA VAL A 58 5.70 -14.12 -7.41
C VAL A 58 4.81 -13.02 -6.83
N LEU A 59 3.65 -13.36 -6.26
CA LEU A 59 2.79 -12.41 -5.56
C LEU A 59 3.50 -11.83 -4.33
N GLU A 60 4.25 -12.65 -3.58
CA GLU A 60 5.03 -12.22 -2.42
C GLU A 60 6.17 -11.29 -2.82
N SER A 61 6.94 -11.66 -3.85
CA SER A 61 8.01 -10.80 -4.38
C SER A 61 7.45 -9.45 -4.85
N TYR A 62 6.31 -9.47 -5.54
CA TYR A 62 5.64 -8.26 -5.99
C TYR A 62 5.13 -7.41 -4.81
N LEU A 63 4.66 -8.04 -3.72
CA LEU A 63 4.22 -7.33 -2.51
C LEU A 63 5.40 -6.59 -1.84
N GLU A 64 6.57 -7.22 -1.75
CA GLU A 64 7.78 -6.59 -1.23
C GLU A 64 8.19 -5.37 -2.06
N ASP A 65 8.16 -5.50 -3.39
CA ASP A 65 8.45 -4.40 -4.32
C ASP A 65 7.43 -3.27 -4.23
N LEU A 66 6.15 -3.60 -4.03
CA LEU A 66 5.08 -2.63 -3.88
C LEU A 66 5.23 -1.77 -2.60
N LEU A 67 5.73 -2.36 -1.53
CA LEU A 67 6.02 -1.69 -0.25
C LEU A 67 7.35 -0.92 -0.28
N SER A 68 8.23 -1.24 -1.22
CA SER A 68 9.51 -0.54 -1.40
C SER A 68 9.31 0.85 -2.01
N LEU A 69 9.77 1.88 -1.29
CA LEU A 69 9.76 3.27 -1.78
C LEU A 69 10.75 3.49 -2.93
N ASN A 70 11.74 2.59 -3.09
CA ASN A 70 12.76 2.70 -4.13
C ASN A 70 12.28 2.18 -5.50
N VAL A 71 11.21 1.39 -5.54
CA VAL A 71 10.66 0.82 -6.77
C VAL A 71 9.67 1.80 -7.39
N SER A 72 9.78 2.04 -8.70
CA SER A 72 8.92 2.97 -9.43
C SER A 72 7.53 2.38 -9.76
N ASP A 73 6.51 3.22 -9.90
CA ASP A 73 5.17 2.77 -10.34
C ASP A 73 5.18 2.19 -11.77
N VAL A 74 6.17 2.60 -12.59
CA VAL A 74 6.34 2.15 -13.97
C VAL A 74 6.81 0.69 -14.00
N SER A 75 7.81 0.35 -13.18
CA SER A 75 8.29 -1.04 -13.05
C SER A 75 7.22 -1.98 -12.48
N LEU A 76 6.35 -1.47 -11.62
CA LEU A 76 5.21 -2.22 -11.07
C LEU A 76 4.01 -2.30 -12.03
N SER A 77 4.05 -1.66 -13.21
CA SER A 77 2.90 -1.61 -14.13
C SER A 77 1.60 -1.08 -13.50
N ILE A 78 1.69 -0.26 -12.44
CA ILE A 78 0.55 0.38 -11.75
C ILE A 78 0.40 1.86 -12.13
N HIS A 79 1.12 2.30 -13.16
CA HIS A 79 1.05 3.67 -13.65
C HIS A 79 -0.31 3.94 -14.32
N THR A 80 -1.14 4.78 -13.70
CA THR A 80 -2.29 5.40 -14.37
C THR A 80 -1.77 6.61 -15.12
N GLY A 81 -1.66 6.50 -16.45
CA GLY A 81 -1.19 7.56 -17.36
C GLY A 81 -2.05 8.83 -17.40
N LYS A 82 -2.96 9.02 -16.44
CA LYS A 82 -3.80 10.21 -16.30
C LYS A 82 -3.60 10.77 -14.90
N VAL A 83 -2.50 11.50 -14.74
CA VAL A 83 -2.44 12.50 -13.69
C VAL A 83 -3.54 13.51 -14.03
N SER A 84 -4.64 13.51 -13.29
CA SER A 84 -5.70 14.49 -13.47
C SER A 84 -5.09 15.87 -13.20
N LEU A 85 -4.74 16.58 -14.28
CA LEU A 85 -4.20 17.95 -14.22
C LEU A 85 -5.09 18.84 -13.36
N ALA A 86 -6.41 18.62 -13.40
CA ALA A 86 -7.39 19.33 -12.59
C ALA A 86 -7.17 19.18 -11.06
N SER A 87 -6.69 18.03 -10.60
CA SER A 87 -6.41 17.82 -9.17
C SER A 87 -5.09 18.45 -8.74
N ILE A 88 -4.13 18.57 -9.65
CA ILE A 88 -2.88 19.32 -9.42
C ILE A 88 -3.17 20.82 -9.44
N GLU A 89 -3.97 21.29 -10.40
CA GLU A 89 -4.38 22.69 -10.52
C GLU A 89 -5.09 23.17 -9.26
N MET A 90 -6.10 22.45 -8.75
CA MET A 90 -6.80 22.88 -7.53
C MET A 90 -5.92 22.88 -6.28
N ASN A 91 -4.97 21.93 -6.18
CA ASN A 91 -4.05 21.85 -5.04
C ASN A 91 -2.94 22.90 -5.06
N ILE A 92 -2.59 23.43 -6.23
CA ILE A 92 -1.61 24.52 -6.37
C ILE A 92 -2.31 25.88 -6.30
N LEU A 93 -3.48 26.02 -6.94
CA LEU A 93 -4.18 27.29 -7.06
C LEU A 93 -4.74 27.79 -5.73
N PHE A 94 -5.24 26.88 -4.88
CA PHE A 94 -5.79 27.24 -3.57
C PHE A 94 -4.76 27.88 -2.61
N PRO A 95 -3.59 27.29 -2.35
CA PRO A 95 -2.57 27.91 -1.51
C PRO A 95 -1.96 29.16 -2.15
N PHE A 96 -1.85 29.21 -3.48
CA PHE A 96 -1.36 30.41 -4.18
C PHE A 96 -2.34 31.59 -4.06
N ALA A 97 -3.65 31.32 -4.16
CA ALA A 97 -4.69 32.32 -3.94
C ALA A 97 -4.72 32.80 -2.48
N ALA A 98 -4.59 31.90 -1.51
CA ALA A 98 -4.50 32.26 -0.09
C ALA A 98 -3.26 33.14 0.20
N LEU A 99 -2.12 32.83 -0.42
CA LEU A 99 -0.88 33.60 -0.29
C LEU A 99 -1.03 34.99 -0.95
N LEU A 100 -1.68 35.09 -2.11
CA LEU A 100 -1.98 36.36 -2.78
C LEU A 100 -2.89 37.24 -1.93
N ILE A 101 -3.98 36.69 -1.37
CA ILE A 101 -4.90 37.42 -0.49
C ILE A 101 -4.13 37.93 0.74
N PHE A 102 -3.35 37.06 1.38
CA PHE A 102 -2.54 37.43 2.55
C PHE A 102 -1.52 38.54 2.23
N LEU A 103 -0.87 38.48 1.07
CA LEU A 103 0.09 39.48 0.63
C LEU A 103 -0.57 40.83 0.32
N VAL A 104 -1.74 40.82 -0.32
CA VAL A 104 -2.53 42.05 -0.56
C VAL A 104 -2.97 42.71 0.75
N TYR A 105 -3.48 41.92 1.70
CA TYR A 105 -3.84 42.42 3.04
C TYR A 105 -2.63 43.00 3.78
N SER A 106 -1.47 42.33 3.69
CA SER A 106 -0.25 42.76 4.38
C SER A 106 0.37 44.03 3.79
N LEU A 107 0.16 44.32 2.50
CA LEU A 107 0.62 45.55 1.86
C LEU A 107 -0.27 46.76 2.16
N GLN A 108 -1.52 46.53 2.56
CA GLN A 108 -2.50 47.57 2.86
C GLN A 108 -2.27 48.20 4.24
N GLU A 109 -1.77 47.41 5.19
CA GLU A 109 -1.23 47.91 6.45
C GLU A 109 0.21 48.38 6.22
N ARG A 110 0.46 49.70 6.28
CA ARG A 110 1.80 50.32 6.17
C ARG A 110 2.70 50.00 7.39
N PHE A 111 2.86 48.74 7.76
CA PHE A 111 3.59 48.34 8.95
C PHE A 111 4.82 47.49 8.64
N ALA A 112 5.86 47.76 9.42
CA ALA A 112 7.19 47.18 9.33
C ALA A 112 7.16 45.66 9.19
N PHE A 113 8.00 45.15 8.30
CA PHE A 113 8.21 43.74 8.01
C PHE A 113 8.62 42.99 9.30
N SER A 114 7.65 42.51 10.05
CA SER A 114 7.84 41.79 11.30
C SER A 114 8.26 40.34 11.03
N TRP A 115 9.11 39.79 11.89
CA TRP A 115 9.55 38.39 11.83
C TRP A 115 8.38 37.38 11.83
N ASN A 116 7.23 37.78 12.37
CA ASN A 116 6.00 37.01 12.34
C ASN A 116 5.52 36.68 10.91
N TYR A 117 5.73 37.57 9.93
CA TYR A 117 5.38 37.30 8.52
C TYR A 117 6.26 36.23 7.89
N VAL A 118 7.56 36.24 8.22
CA VAL A 118 8.52 35.24 7.73
C VAL A 118 8.18 33.86 8.30
N LEU A 119 7.87 33.77 9.59
CA LEU A 119 7.44 32.52 10.23
C LEU A 119 6.12 32.00 9.64
N CYS A 120 5.17 32.89 9.34
CA CYS A 120 3.91 32.52 8.70
C CYS A 120 4.13 31.95 7.29
N LEU A 121 5.00 32.57 6.49
CA LEU A 121 5.39 32.08 5.17
C LEU A 121 6.08 30.71 5.23
N ILE A 122 7.03 30.53 6.16
CA ILE A 122 7.71 29.24 6.36
C ILE A 122 6.69 28.16 6.76
N ALA A 123 5.77 28.46 7.67
CA ALA A 123 4.71 27.54 8.07
C ALA A 123 3.80 27.16 6.89
N LEU A 124 3.43 28.13 6.06
CA LEU A 124 2.59 27.90 4.88
C LEU A 124 3.30 27.04 3.83
N VAL A 125 4.58 27.29 3.57
CA VAL A 125 5.41 26.45 2.69
C VAL A 125 5.55 25.04 3.26
N ALA A 126 5.76 24.88 4.57
CA ALA A 126 5.83 23.57 5.20
C ALA A 126 4.51 22.81 5.11
N VAL A 127 3.37 23.48 5.34
CA VAL A 127 2.03 22.90 5.16
C VAL A 127 1.80 22.52 3.69
N PHE A 128 2.21 23.37 2.75
CA PHE A 128 2.13 23.07 1.32
C PHE A 128 2.96 21.85 0.95
N LEU A 129 4.22 21.75 1.41
CA LEU A 129 5.08 20.58 1.15
C LEU A 129 4.50 19.31 1.79
N LEU A 130 3.92 19.40 2.99
CA LEU A 130 3.25 18.29 3.65
C LEU A 130 1.96 17.87 2.94
N TYR A 131 1.26 18.82 2.31
CA TYR A 131 0.03 18.55 1.56
C TYR A 131 0.32 18.04 0.14
N ALA A 132 1.33 18.60 -0.51
CA ALA A 132 1.84 18.19 -1.82
C ALA A 132 2.64 16.88 -1.78
N ALA A 133 3.04 16.41 -0.59
CA ALA A 133 3.54 15.07 -0.40
C ALA A 133 2.56 14.08 -1.06
N PRO A 134 3.03 13.09 -1.85
CA PRO A 134 2.20 12.25 -2.71
C PRO A 134 1.41 11.21 -1.90
N ARG A 135 0.57 11.67 -0.97
CA ARG A 135 -0.31 10.86 -0.12
C ARG A 135 -1.21 9.97 -0.98
N SER A 136 -1.59 10.42 -2.17
CA SER A 136 -2.37 9.62 -3.12
C SER A 136 -1.60 8.39 -3.62
N LYS A 137 -0.32 8.52 -3.96
CA LYS A 137 0.49 7.39 -4.45
C LYS A 137 0.74 6.35 -3.35
N THR A 138 1.15 6.79 -2.17
CA THR A 138 1.42 5.88 -1.05
C THR A 138 0.16 5.20 -0.55
N LYS A 139 -0.97 5.93 -0.45
CA LYS A 139 -2.26 5.36 -0.09
C LYS A 139 -2.72 4.30 -1.10
N ARG A 140 -2.51 4.56 -2.39
CA ARG A 140 -2.87 3.63 -3.47
C ARG A 140 -2.01 2.36 -3.45
N ARG A 141 -0.70 2.48 -3.28
CA ARG A 141 0.20 1.33 -3.08
C ARG A 141 -0.20 0.52 -1.85
N PHE A 142 -0.57 1.17 -0.76
CA PHE A 142 -1.03 0.50 0.44
C PHE A 142 -2.33 -0.27 0.22
N MET A 143 -3.30 0.31 -0.50
CA MET A 143 -4.53 -0.39 -0.88
C MET A 143 -4.25 -1.62 -1.76
N PHE A 144 -3.35 -1.50 -2.74
CA PHE A 144 -2.90 -2.64 -3.53
C PHE A 144 -2.22 -3.71 -2.68
N ALA A 145 -1.42 -3.31 -1.69
CA ALA A 145 -0.76 -4.22 -0.78
C ALA A 145 -1.78 -5.04 0.01
N GLN A 146 -2.89 -4.43 0.43
CA GLN A 146 -3.97 -5.11 1.14
C GLN A 146 -4.69 -6.14 0.28
N ILE A 147 -4.99 -5.79 -0.99
CA ILE A 147 -5.63 -6.71 -1.93
C ILE A 147 -4.73 -7.93 -2.16
N LEU A 148 -3.45 -7.68 -2.37
CA LEU A 148 -2.45 -8.70 -2.64
C LEU A 148 -2.17 -9.57 -1.41
N SER A 149 -2.00 -8.97 -0.23
CA SER A 149 -1.76 -9.70 1.02
C SER A 149 -2.92 -10.62 1.36
N ARG A 150 -4.16 -10.17 1.14
CA ARG A 150 -5.35 -11.01 1.35
C ARG A 150 -5.35 -12.24 0.44
N GLU A 151 -5.00 -12.05 -0.84
CA GLU A 151 -4.92 -13.15 -1.79
C GLU A 151 -3.80 -14.14 -1.44
N ILE A 152 -2.65 -13.66 -0.97
CA ILE A 152 -1.55 -14.51 -0.50
C ILE A 152 -1.98 -15.33 0.72
N SER A 153 -2.56 -14.70 1.74
CA SER A 153 -3.06 -15.39 2.94
C SER A 153 -4.08 -16.48 2.58
N ARG A 154 -5.02 -16.16 1.68
CA ARG A 154 -6.02 -17.10 1.18
C ARG A 154 -5.38 -18.33 0.52
N ARG A 155 -4.37 -18.13 -0.33
CA ARG A 155 -3.66 -19.24 -1.01
C ARG A 155 -2.83 -20.09 -0.08
N ARG A 156 -2.31 -19.49 1.00
CA ARG A 156 -1.61 -20.20 2.07
C ARG A 156 -2.55 -20.98 3.00
N GLY A 157 -3.86 -20.92 2.77
CA GLY A 157 -4.85 -21.61 3.60
C GLY A 157 -5.05 -20.97 4.98
N GLN A 158 -4.53 -19.75 5.19
CA GLN A 158 -4.98 -18.90 6.29
C GLN A 158 -6.37 -18.41 5.89
N GLY A 159 -7.40 -19.08 6.42
CA GLY A 159 -8.80 -18.85 6.07
C GLY A 159 -9.19 -17.36 6.18
N ASP A 160 -10.29 -16.99 5.51
CA ASP A 160 -10.94 -15.67 5.52
C ASP A 160 -11.41 -15.20 6.92
N SER A 161 -10.85 -15.72 8.02
CA SER A 161 -11.47 -15.71 9.34
C SER A 161 -11.63 -14.35 9.98
N ASP A 162 -10.87 -13.30 9.64
CA ASP A 162 -10.80 -12.13 10.54
C ASP A 162 -10.79 -10.75 9.86
N PHE A 163 -11.34 -10.58 8.64
CA PHE A 163 -11.36 -9.25 8.00
C PHE A 163 -12.69 -8.83 7.36
N ASN A 164 -13.81 -9.37 7.85
CA ASN A 164 -15.16 -8.90 7.47
C ASN A 164 -15.70 -7.77 8.37
N SER A 165 -14.87 -7.18 9.22
CA SER A 165 -15.29 -6.15 10.16
C SER A 165 -14.23 -5.06 10.25
N THR A 166 -14.25 -4.10 9.33
CA THR A 166 -14.14 -2.67 9.70
C THR A 166 -14.32 -1.75 8.50
N SER A 167 -15.52 -1.19 8.44
CA SER A 167 -15.85 0.11 7.85
C SER A 167 -15.17 1.29 8.57
N SER A 168 -13.98 1.11 9.17
CA SER A 168 -13.34 2.16 9.97
C SER A 168 -11.82 2.00 9.92
N GLY A 169 -11.15 2.93 9.23
CA GLY A 169 -9.72 2.93 8.89
C GLY A 169 -8.73 3.03 10.07
N LYS A 170 -9.09 2.57 11.27
CA LYS A 170 -8.22 2.49 12.45
C LYS A 170 -7.60 1.11 12.70
N SER A 171 -8.17 0.02 12.18
CA SER A 171 -7.78 -1.36 12.54
C SER A 171 -6.52 -1.91 11.83
N ILE A 172 -6.14 -1.34 10.69
CA ILE A 172 -5.11 -1.92 9.82
C ILE A 172 -3.68 -1.67 10.35
N LEU A 173 -3.44 -0.51 10.98
CA LEU A 173 -2.12 -0.25 11.58
C LEU A 173 -1.86 -1.10 12.82
N GLU A 174 -2.93 -1.51 13.51
CA GLU A 174 -2.87 -2.37 14.70
C GLU A 174 -2.55 -3.82 14.31
N SER A 175 -3.19 -4.35 13.26
CA SER A 175 -2.92 -5.73 12.79
C SER A 175 -1.52 -5.91 12.21
N ILE A 176 -0.96 -4.88 11.57
CA ILE A 176 0.44 -4.88 11.09
C ILE A 176 1.43 -4.84 12.27
N PHE A 177 1.09 -4.12 13.35
CA PHE A 177 1.94 -4.07 14.55
C PHE A 177 1.92 -5.39 15.34
N ASP A 178 0.79 -6.10 15.36
CA ASP A 178 0.66 -7.38 16.05
C ASP A 178 1.30 -8.55 15.31
N TRP A 179 1.38 -8.52 13.97
CA TRP A 179 2.12 -9.53 13.21
C TRP A 179 3.61 -9.58 13.59
N LYS A 180 4.19 -8.43 13.99
CA LYS A 180 5.58 -8.37 14.45
C LYS A 180 5.79 -8.92 15.88
N LYS A 181 4.72 -9.06 16.67
CA LYS A 181 4.78 -9.63 18.04
C LYS A 181 4.50 -11.14 18.08
N GLY A 182 3.83 -11.69 17.07
CA GLY A 182 3.40 -13.10 17.05
C GLY A 182 4.48 -14.16 16.76
N THR A 183 5.67 -13.77 16.28
CA THR A 183 6.72 -14.72 15.84
C THR A 183 7.54 -15.35 16.97
N SER A 184 7.29 -15.02 18.24
CA SER A 184 8.10 -15.53 19.36
C SER A 184 7.44 -16.59 20.26
N GLN A 185 6.17 -16.96 20.07
CA GLN A 185 5.47 -17.92 20.98
C GLN A 185 5.21 -19.32 20.39
N GLY A 186 5.59 -19.59 19.15
CA GLY A 186 5.25 -20.84 18.45
C GLY A 186 6.17 -22.05 18.67
N ALA A 187 7.11 -22.04 19.62
CA ALA A 187 8.13 -23.10 19.76
C ALA A 187 8.05 -23.91 21.08
N ALA A 188 6.90 -23.97 21.74
CA ALA A 188 6.71 -24.75 22.96
C ALA A 188 5.49 -25.68 22.88
N ARG A 189 5.41 -26.56 21.88
CA ARG A 189 4.48 -27.70 21.93
C ARG A 189 5.17 -28.89 22.59
N LYS A 190 4.90 -28.96 23.89
CA LYS A 190 5.14 -30.04 24.85
C LYS A 190 4.72 -31.40 24.26
N ILE A 191 5.70 -32.27 24.03
CA ILE A 191 5.50 -33.69 23.74
C ILE A 191 5.10 -34.34 25.08
N HIS A 192 3.82 -34.65 25.27
CA HIS A 192 3.39 -35.53 26.36
C HIS A 192 3.02 -36.89 25.80
N GLY A 193 3.81 -37.89 26.19
CA GLY A 193 3.69 -39.28 25.79
C GLY A 193 2.41 -39.94 26.32
N ALA A 194 1.85 -40.79 25.47
CA ALA A 194 0.82 -41.75 25.84
C ALA A 194 1.49 -42.98 26.47
N SER A 195 1.33 -43.14 27.78
CA SER A 195 1.65 -44.39 28.48
C SER A 195 0.40 -45.26 28.46
N ARG A 196 0.46 -46.38 27.75
CA ARG A 196 -0.63 -47.35 27.58
C ARG A 196 -0.36 -48.50 28.55
N THR A 197 -1.03 -48.52 29.68
CA THR A 197 -1.02 -49.64 30.64
C THR A 197 -1.97 -50.73 30.15
N ILE A 198 -1.40 -51.92 29.94
CA ILE A 198 -2.11 -53.19 29.72
C ILE A 198 -2.20 -53.87 31.09
N PHE A 199 -3.41 -54.24 31.53
CA PHE A 199 -3.59 -55.17 32.63
C PHE A 199 -4.19 -56.47 32.09
N HIS A 200 -3.60 -57.56 32.59
CA HIS A 200 -3.94 -58.96 32.39
C HIS A 200 -5.26 -59.34 33.07
#